data_AF-A0A934VMR2-F1
#
_entry.id   AF-A0A934VMR2-F1
#
_cell.length_a   1.000
_cell.length_b   1.000
_cell.length_c   1.000
_cell.angle_alpha   90.00
_cell.angle_beta   90.00
_cell.angle_gamma   90.00
#
_symmetry.space_group_name_H-M   'P 1'
#
loop_
_entity.id
_entity.type
_entity.pdbx_description
1 polymer ?
#
loop_
_entity_poly.entity_id
_entity_poly.type
_entity_poly.pdbx_seq_one_letter_code
_entity_poly.pdbx_strand_id
1 'polypeptide(L)'
;MRILPIASALVGLSLALLTSCTSTSVAATAEKAPRKAASKTWTENVGGNLPAEANVALLEEVAHLPKDKHGFPSYPDDQTHRVVRATAYSHMQNEPGAPGRMNAEGGILKYGEVRSAAADWSKYPVGTKFKIKGMPYLYVVDDYGSALTGTNTVDIFHPTLAGMKKWGLRTIEIDVIQWGSWERTLALLKGRRGYWHCADMYAAAERKVKSGAAVAGFSNPGDDTQG
;
A
#
# COMPACT_ATOMS: atom_id res chain seq x y z
N MET A 1 -36.65 -36.46 70.20
CA MET A 1 -36.17 -37.74 70.75
C MET A 1 -35.09 -38.28 69.83
N ARG A 2 -34.01 -38.78 70.44
CA ARG A 2 -32.86 -39.48 69.82
C ARG A 2 -33.37 -40.55 68.82
N ILE A 3 -32.65 -40.91 67.76
CA ILE A 3 -31.56 -41.90 67.75
C ILE A 3 -31.11 -42.02 66.27
N LEU A 4 -29.81 -41.82 65.99
CA LEU A 4 -29.10 -42.53 64.91
C LEU A 4 -28.69 -43.90 65.49
N PRO A 5 -28.51 -45.01 64.73
CA PRO A 5 -27.17 -45.22 64.11
C PRO A 5 -27.01 -46.33 63.00
N ILE A 6 -25.77 -46.48 62.48
CA ILE A 6 -25.03 -47.67 61.90
C ILE A 6 -25.59 -48.37 60.63
N ALA A 7 -24.85 -49.00 59.70
CA ALA A 7 -23.56 -48.89 59.00
C ALA A 7 -23.50 -50.11 58.02
N SER A 8 -22.53 -50.11 57.10
CA SER A 8 -22.06 -51.26 56.25
C SER A 8 -22.91 -51.53 54.99
N ALA A 9 -22.38 -51.90 53.82
CA ALA A 9 -21.12 -52.54 53.47
C ALA A 9 -20.63 -52.19 52.05
N LEU A 10 -19.34 -52.42 51.81
CA LEU A 10 -18.65 -52.39 50.52
C LEU A 10 -19.18 -53.45 49.54
N VAL A 11 -19.24 -53.12 48.23
CA VAL A 11 -18.74 -53.98 47.14
C VAL A 11 -18.21 -53.08 46.03
N GLY A 12 -16.95 -53.27 45.65
CA GLY A 12 -16.33 -52.57 44.54
C GLY A 12 -16.74 -53.12 43.18
N LEU A 13 -16.67 -52.28 42.16
CA LEU A 13 -16.35 -52.74 40.81
C LEU A 13 -15.65 -51.60 40.06
N SER A 14 -14.38 -51.86 39.77
CA SER A 14 -13.53 -51.10 38.86
C SER A 14 -14.04 -51.25 37.43
N LEU A 15 -14.24 -50.15 36.68
CA LEU A 15 -13.87 -50.10 35.26
C LEU A 15 -13.88 -48.68 34.68
N ALA A 16 -12.87 -48.42 33.85
CA ALA A 16 -12.72 -47.34 32.87
C ALA A 16 -12.33 -45.95 33.40
N LEU A 17 -11.01 -45.75 33.59
CA LEU A 17 -10.41 -44.44 33.37
C LEU A 17 -10.58 -44.07 31.89
N LEU A 18 -11.46 -43.10 31.62
CA LEU A 18 -11.43 -42.34 30.38
C LEU A 18 -10.15 -41.49 30.39
N THR A 19 -9.20 -41.85 29.53
CA THR A 19 -8.07 -41.01 29.16
C THR A 19 -8.59 -39.71 28.55
N SER A 20 -8.50 -38.62 29.30
CA SER A 20 -8.73 -37.27 28.79
C SER A 20 -7.57 -36.88 27.87
N CYS A 21 -7.74 -37.01 26.56
CA CYS A 21 -6.91 -36.28 25.62
C CYS A 21 -7.36 -34.81 25.64
N THR A 22 -6.80 -34.02 26.54
CA THR A 22 -6.82 -32.56 26.39
C THR A 22 -5.90 -32.22 25.22
N SER A 23 -6.47 -32.18 24.02
CA SER A 23 -5.84 -31.53 22.88
C SER A 23 -5.86 -30.03 23.14
N THR A 24 -4.88 -29.55 23.90
CA THR A 24 -4.53 -28.13 23.95
C THR A 24 -3.95 -27.80 22.58
N SER A 25 -4.80 -27.46 21.62
CA SER A 25 -4.36 -26.82 20.39
C SER A 25 -3.89 -25.43 20.79
N VAL A 26 -2.62 -25.32 21.17
CA VAL A 26 -1.90 -24.06 21.05
C VAL A 26 -2.00 -23.73 19.57
N ALA A 27 -2.91 -22.81 19.24
CA ALA A 27 -2.89 -22.15 17.95
C ALA A 27 -1.51 -21.50 17.88
N ALA A 28 -0.60 -22.15 17.17
CA ALA A 28 0.62 -21.53 16.72
C ALA A 28 0.16 -20.39 15.82
N THR A 29 0.02 -19.20 16.41
CA THR A 29 0.17 -17.97 15.68
C THR A 29 1.52 -18.11 15.01
N ALA A 30 1.52 -18.49 13.74
CA ALA A 30 2.66 -18.31 12.87
C ALA A 30 2.88 -16.81 12.84
N GLU A 31 3.66 -16.33 13.81
CA GLU A 31 4.21 -15.00 13.83
C GLU A 31 4.99 -14.90 12.52
N LYS A 32 4.37 -14.26 11.52
CA LYS A 32 5.04 -13.97 10.25
C LYS A 32 6.29 -13.20 10.67
N ALA A 33 7.43 -13.87 10.55
CA ALA A 33 8.72 -13.23 10.75
C ALA A 33 8.73 -11.89 10.00
N PRO A 34 9.20 -10.79 10.61
CA PRO A 34 9.22 -9.51 9.95
C PRO A 34 9.97 -9.68 8.63
N ARG A 35 9.24 -9.52 7.51
CA ARG A 35 9.85 -9.51 6.18
C ARG A 35 10.73 -8.27 6.15
N LYS A 36 12.00 -8.43 6.50
CA LYS A 36 13.01 -7.38 6.33
C LYS A 36 12.93 -6.94 4.87
N ALA A 37 12.43 -5.74 4.65
CA ALA A 37 12.55 -5.08 3.36
C ALA A 37 14.05 -4.92 3.12
N ALA A 38 14.64 -5.84 2.36
CA ALA A 38 15.98 -5.67 1.85
C ALA A 38 15.90 -4.45 0.94
N SER A 39 16.37 -3.30 1.40
CA SER A 39 16.57 -2.14 0.55
C SER A 39 17.59 -2.56 -0.52
N LYS A 40 17.11 -3.03 -1.67
CA LYS A 40 17.98 -3.27 -2.82
C LYS A 40 18.41 -1.89 -3.28
N THR A 41 19.65 -1.52 -2.96
CA THR A 41 20.25 -0.28 -3.45
C THR A 41 20.38 -0.40 -4.97
N TRP A 42 19.43 0.19 -5.70
CA TRP A 42 19.51 0.30 -7.14
C TRP A 42 20.70 1.19 -7.52
N THR A 43 21.52 0.72 -8.46
CA THR A 43 22.46 1.60 -9.15
C THR A 43 21.66 2.61 -9.97
N GLU A 44 21.87 3.90 -9.71
CA GLU A 44 21.27 4.97 -10.49
C GLU A 44 21.81 4.91 -11.92
N ASN A 45 20.95 5.12 -12.93
CA ASN A 45 21.44 5.41 -14.27
C ASN A 45 21.97 6.83 -14.26
N VAL A 46 23.23 7.00 -13.89
CA VAL A 46 23.93 8.29 -13.95
C VAL A 46 23.96 8.74 -15.41
N GLY A 47 23.08 9.68 -15.77
CA GLY A 47 22.92 10.21 -17.14
C GLY A 47 21.64 9.81 -17.88
N GLY A 48 20.80 8.91 -17.33
CA GLY A 48 19.53 8.50 -17.92
C GLY A 48 18.36 9.39 -17.52
N ASN A 49 17.64 9.97 -18.49
CA ASN A 49 16.37 10.67 -18.22
C ASN A 49 15.16 9.71 -18.09
N LEU A 50 15.39 8.40 -18.16
CA LEU A 50 14.35 7.38 -18.22
C LEU A 50 14.66 6.23 -17.24
N PRO A 51 13.61 5.57 -16.69
CA PRO A 51 13.76 4.44 -15.78
C PRO A 51 14.54 3.28 -16.40
N ALA A 52 15.23 2.50 -15.58
CA ALA A 52 15.74 1.21 -16.02
C ALA A 52 14.58 0.20 -16.19
N GLU A 53 14.82 -0.84 -16.97
CA GLU A 53 13.84 -1.90 -17.19
C GLU A 53 13.51 -2.66 -15.90
N ALA A 54 12.25 -3.10 -15.79
CA ALA A 54 11.80 -3.93 -14.68
C ALA A 54 12.52 -5.29 -14.69
N ASN A 55 12.87 -5.79 -13.51
CA ASN A 55 13.53 -7.10 -13.40
C ASN A 55 12.59 -8.25 -13.82
N VAL A 56 13.06 -9.15 -14.69
CA VAL A 56 12.29 -10.31 -15.17
C VAL A 56 11.84 -11.22 -14.02
N ALA A 57 12.70 -11.49 -13.04
CA ALA A 57 12.35 -12.32 -11.89
C ALA A 57 11.24 -11.69 -11.05
N LEU A 58 11.22 -10.35 -10.92
CA LEU A 58 10.13 -9.66 -10.23
C LEU A 58 8.83 -9.76 -11.04
N LEU A 59 8.88 -9.62 -12.37
CA LEU A 59 7.72 -9.79 -13.24
C LEU A 59 7.11 -11.20 -13.10
N GLU A 60 7.95 -12.23 -13.03
CA GLU A 60 7.53 -13.62 -12.78
C GLU A 60 6.94 -13.79 -11.38
N GLU A 61 7.60 -13.25 -10.35
CA GLU A 61 7.14 -13.28 -8.97
C GLU A 61 5.72 -12.72 -8.84
N VAL A 62 5.44 -11.57 -9.46
CA VAL A 62 4.16 -10.85 -9.32
C VAL A 62 3.08 -11.31 -10.31
N ALA A 63 3.39 -12.24 -11.21
CA ALA A 63 2.50 -12.65 -12.31
C ALA A 63 1.18 -13.27 -11.82
N HIS A 64 1.20 -13.89 -10.64
CA HIS A 64 0.06 -14.56 -10.01
C HIS A 64 -0.89 -13.60 -9.29
N LEU A 65 -0.49 -12.34 -9.06
CA LEU A 65 -1.31 -11.38 -8.33
C LEU A 65 -2.54 -10.95 -9.16
N PRO A 66 -3.65 -10.57 -8.50
CA PRO A 66 -4.80 -9.97 -9.18
C PRO A 66 -4.38 -8.75 -9.98
N LYS A 67 -4.97 -8.55 -11.17
CA LYS A 67 -4.60 -7.45 -12.07
C LYS A 67 -5.68 -6.37 -12.10
N ASP A 68 -5.27 -5.13 -12.31
CA ASP A 68 -6.21 -4.04 -12.63
C ASP A 68 -6.71 -4.12 -14.08
N LYS A 69 -7.54 -3.15 -14.47
CA LYS A 69 -8.08 -3.02 -15.83
C LYS A 69 -7.01 -2.80 -16.92
N HIS A 70 -5.76 -2.51 -16.54
CA HIS A 70 -4.63 -2.35 -17.46
C HIS A 70 -3.68 -3.55 -17.44
N GLY A 71 -4.02 -4.62 -16.72
CA GLY A 71 -3.21 -5.83 -16.63
C GLY A 71 -2.05 -5.74 -15.63
N PHE A 72 -2.01 -4.72 -14.77
CA PHE A 72 -0.92 -4.53 -13.81
C PHE A 72 -1.24 -5.13 -12.44
N PRO A 73 -0.26 -5.74 -11.74
CA PRO A 73 -0.47 -6.42 -10.47
C PRO A 73 -1.00 -5.50 -9.37
N SER A 74 -1.95 -6.00 -8.59
CA SER A 74 -2.49 -5.38 -7.38
C SER A 74 -1.87 -6.06 -6.17
N TYR A 75 -1.23 -5.25 -5.32
CA TYR A 75 -0.41 -5.74 -4.22
C TYR A 75 -1.16 -5.69 -2.89
N PRO A 76 -0.78 -6.54 -1.92
CA PRO A 76 -1.02 -6.28 -0.50
C PRO A 76 -0.54 -4.89 -0.10
N ASP A 77 -1.23 -4.27 0.87
CA ASP A 77 -0.98 -2.88 1.27
C ASP A 77 0.41 -2.67 1.90
N ASP A 78 1.00 -3.70 2.49
CA ASP A 78 2.32 -3.68 3.12
C ASP A 78 3.49 -3.91 2.14
N GLN A 79 3.23 -4.42 0.94
CA GLN A 79 4.29 -4.69 -0.04
C GLN A 79 4.82 -3.40 -0.63
N THR A 80 6.11 -3.12 -0.45
CA THR A 80 6.75 -1.85 -0.88
C THR A 80 7.42 -1.93 -2.25
N HIS A 81 7.93 -3.11 -2.62
CA HIS A 81 8.61 -3.34 -3.90
C HIS A 81 7.60 -3.82 -4.95
N ARG A 82 7.43 -3.05 -6.03
CA ARG A 82 6.30 -3.20 -6.97
C ARG A 82 6.73 -2.94 -8.41
N VAL A 83 6.11 -3.68 -9.34
CA VAL A 83 6.00 -3.32 -10.76
C VAL A 83 4.68 -2.60 -11.00
N VAL A 84 4.74 -1.42 -11.61
CA VAL A 84 3.57 -0.56 -11.87
C VAL A 84 3.54 -0.06 -13.30
N ARG A 85 2.35 0.35 -13.74
CA ARG A 85 2.17 1.10 -14.98
C ARG A 85 2.62 2.53 -14.71
N ALA A 86 3.43 3.10 -15.58
CA ALA A 86 3.83 4.48 -15.50
C ALA A 86 3.41 5.25 -16.74
N THR A 87 2.75 6.38 -16.53
CA THR A 87 2.47 7.39 -17.55
C THR A 87 3.12 8.71 -17.15
N ALA A 88 2.93 9.75 -17.96
CA ALA A 88 3.29 11.11 -17.57
C ALA A 88 2.18 12.10 -17.91
N TYR A 89 2.12 13.16 -17.12
CA TYR A 89 1.23 14.30 -17.33
C TYR A 89 1.99 15.62 -17.24
N SER A 90 1.38 16.67 -17.76
CA SER A 90 1.88 18.03 -17.66
C SER A 90 0.75 19.02 -17.52
N HIS A 91 0.93 20.01 -16.64
CA HIS A 91 0.04 21.16 -16.56
C HIS A 91 -0.10 21.90 -17.91
N MET A 92 0.90 21.80 -18.81
CA MET A 92 0.85 22.40 -20.14
C MET A 92 -0.16 21.74 -21.08
N GLN A 93 -0.73 20.59 -20.72
CA GLN A 93 -1.84 19.98 -21.47
C GLN A 93 -3.11 20.84 -21.39
N ASN A 94 -3.22 21.75 -20.41
CA ASN A 94 -4.35 22.67 -20.22
C ASN A 94 -5.70 21.96 -20.25
N GLU A 95 -5.80 20.79 -19.61
CA GLU A 95 -7.03 20.03 -19.56
C GLU A 95 -8.14 20.84 -18.86
N PRO A 96 -9.37 20.87 -19.39
CA PRO A 96 -10.48 21.59 -18.76
C PRO A 96 -10.69 21.15 -17.31
N GLY A 97 -10.63 22.11 -16.38
CA GLY A 97 -10.79 21.86 -14.94
C GLY A 97 -9.51 21.48 -14.20
N ALA A 98 -8.37 21.35 -14.88
CA ALA A 98 -7.07 21.17 -14.22
C ALA A 98 -6.58 22.52 -13.62
N PRO A 99 -6.10 22.55 -12.36
CA PRO A 99 -5.75 23.78 -11.67
C PRO A 99 -4.36 24.33 -12.06
N GLY A 100 -3.93 24.12 -13.30
CA GLY A 100 -2.62 24.51 -13.81
C GLY A 100 -1.49 23.85 -13.03
N ARG A 101 -0.65 24.65 -12.36
CA ARG A 101 0.55 24.16 -11.64
C ARG A 101 0.28 23.66 -10.22
N MET A 102 -0.97 23.63 -9.79
CA MET A 102 -1.34 23.13 -8.46
C MET A 102 -1.54 21.62 -8.49
N ASN A 103 -1.09 20.93 -7.45
CA ASN A 103 -1.38 19.52 -7.22
C ASN A 103 -2.68 19.36 -6.41
N ALA A 104 -3.22 18.14 -6.34
CA ALA A 104 -4.43 17.88 -5.56
C ALA A 104 -4.24 18.01 -4.03
N GLU A 105 -3.02 18.03 -3.50
CA GLU A 105 -2.76 18.33 -2.09
C GLU A 105 -2.94 19.83 -1.74
N GLY A 106 -3.00 20.70 -2.74
CA GLY A 106 -3.11 22.16 -2.57
C GLY A 106 -1.77 22.90 -2.58
N GLY A 107 -0.68 22.24 -3.00
CA GLY A 107 0.64 22.81 -3.23
C GLY A 107 0.99 22.95 -4.72
N ILE A 108 2.22 23.38 -5.00
CA ILE A 108 2.75 23.49 -6.37
C ILE A 108 3.39 22.17 -6.79
N LEU A 109 3.16 21.76 -8.03
CA LEU A 109 3.77 20.59 -8.66
C LEU A 109 5.31 20.69 -8.64
N LYS A 110 5.95 19.61 -8.17
CA LYS A 110 7.39 19.52 -7.91
C LYS A 110 8.12 18.84 -9.05
N TYR A 111 9.24 19.40 -9.49
CA TYR A 111 10.11 18.78 -10.50
C TYR A 111 11.58 19.14 -10.27
N GLY A 112 12.17 18.58 -9.21
CA GLY A 112 13.58 18.71 -8.85
C GLY A 112 14.13 17.39 -8.31
N GLU A 113 14.84 17.43 -7.18
CA GLU A 113 15.23 16.24 -6.41
C GLU A 113 14.01 15.45 -5.93
N VAL A 114 12.95 16.17 -5.54
CA VAL A 114 11.62 15.63 -5.27
C VAL A 114 10.70 15.94 -6.46
N ARG A 115 9.94 14.94 -6.91
CA ARG A 115 9.04 15.04 -8.06
C ARG A 115 7.62 14.62 -7.71
N SER A 116 6.65 15.40 -8.18
CA SER A 116 5.24 15.07 -8.04
C SER A 116 4.86 13.87 -8.89
N ALA A 117 4.00 13.04 -8.32
CA ALA A 117 3.34 11.94 -9.01
C ALA A 117 1.86 11.96 -8.67
N ALA A 118 1.03 11.61 -9.65
CA ALA A 118 -0.38 11.33 -9.44
C ALA A 118 -0.60 9.82 -9.32
N ALA A 119 -1.54 9.42 -8.47
CA ALA A 119 -1.95 8.03 -8.33
C ALA A 119 -3.38 7.92 -7.79
N ASP A 120 -3.93 6.71 -7.76
CA ASP A 120 -5.10 6.40 -6.96
C ASP A 120 -4.75 6.45 -5.47
N TRP A 121 -5.32 7.41 -4.74
CA TRP A 121 -5.05 7.60 -3.32
C TRP A 121 -5.58 6.48 -2.42
N SER A 122 -6.44 5.59 -2.92
CA SER A 122 -6.84 4.36 -2.22
C SER A 122 -5.81 3.23 -2.35
N LYS A 123 -4.80 3.39 -3.21
CA LYS A 123 -3.68 2.46 -3.39
C LYS A 123 -2.36 3.05 -2.89
N TYR A 124 -2.16 4.36 -3.09
CA TYR A 124 -1.02 5.12 -2.60
C TYR A 124 -1.54 6.36 -1.87
N PRO A 125 -1.72 6.30 -0.54
CA PRO A 125 -2.20 7.44 0.24
C PRO A 125 -1.40 8.70 -0.04
N VAL A 126 -2.05 9.86 0.03
CA VAL A 126 -1.39 11.15 -0.19
C VAL A 126 -0.16 11.30 0.70
N GLY A 127 0.95 11.74 0.11
CA GLY A 127 2.26 11.82 0.74
C GLY A 127 3.12 10.57 0.62
N THR A 128 2.64 9.50 -0.03
CA THR A 128 3.47 8.30 -0.28
C THR A 128 4.71 8.68 -1.08
N LYS A 129 5.88 8.26 -0.59
CA LYS A 129 7.18 8.50 -1.22
C LYS A 129 7.74 7.21 -1.79
N PHE A 130 8.26 7.26 -3.01
CA PHE A 130 8.86 6.11 -3.66
C PHE A 130 10.07 6.49 -4.51
N LYS A 131 10.93 5.52 -4.78
CA LYS A 131 11.97 5.61 -5.80
C LYS A 131 11.58 4.80 -7.02
N ILE A 132 12.04 5.23 -8.19
CA ILE A 132 11.93 4.47 -9.43
C ILE A 132 13.30 3.90 -9.73
N LYS A 133 13.37 2.60 -10.06
CA LYS A 133 14.61 1.94 -10.41
C LYS A 133 15.38 2.67 -11.51
N GLY A 134 16.66 2.91 -11.26
CA GLY A 134 17.56 3.60 -12.19
C GLY A 134 17.37 5.12 -12.23
N MET A 135 16.48 5.70 -11.42
CA MET A 135 16.27 7.15 -11.34
C MET A 135 16.81 7.72 -10.01
N PRO A 136 17.46 8.90 -10.02
CA PRO A 136 18.04 9.48 -8.80
C PRO A 136 17.03 10.28 -7.96
N TYR A 137 15.77 10.37 -8.41
CA TYR A 137 14.78 11.26 -7.79
C TYR A 137 13.93 10.54 -6.74
N LEU A 138 13.49 11.30 -5.75
CA LEU A 138 12.41 10.91 -4.86
C LEU A 138 11.09 11.35 -5.47
N TYR A 139 10.12 10.45 -5.53
CA TYR A 139 8.78 10.76 -6.03
C TYR A 139 7.82 10.83 -4.85
N VAL A 140 6.90 11.78 -4.88
CA VAL A 140 5.85 11.93 -3.87
C VAL A 140 4.49 11.93 -4.55
N VAL A 141 3.58 11.12 -4.02
CA VAL A 141 2.17 11.11 -4.43
C VAL A 141 1.48 12.30 -3.78
N ASP A 142 1.35 13.39 -4.52
CA ASP A 142 0.70 14.63 -4.07
C ASP A 142 -0.44 15.08 -5.00
N ASP A 143 -0.74 14.26 -6.01
CA ASP A 143 -1.77 14.51 -7.01
C ASP A 143 -2.62 13.27 -7.31
N TYR A 144 -3.74 13.43 -8.01
CA TYR A 144 -4.57 12.32 -8.52
C TYR A 144 -5.25 12.68 -9.85
N GLY A 145 -5.82 11.69 -10.52
CA GLY A 145 -6.63 11.89 -11.73
C GLY A 145 -7.73 10.85 -11.85
N SER A 146 -8.83 11.21 -12.52
CA SER A 146 -9.97 10.33 -12.73
C SER A 146 -9.60 9.03 -13.48
N ALA A 147 -8.70 9.13 -14.46
CA ALA A 147 -8.20 7.98 -15.22
C ALA A 147 -7.43 6.96 -14.36
N LEU A 148 -6.82 7.42 -13.25
CA LEU A 148 -5.97 6.61 -12.38
C LEU A 148 -6.78 5.79 -11.37
N THR A 149 -8.04 6.15 -11.11
CA THR A 149 -8.89 5.49 -10.11
C THR A 149 -9.14 4.02 -10.48
N GLY A 150 -8.93 3.14 -9.50
CA GLY A 150 -8.98 1.69 -9.63
C GLY A 150 -7.74 1.06 -10.28
N THR A 151 -6.72 1.84 -10.64
CA THR A 151 -5.55 1.35 -11.39
C THR A 151 -4.28 1.33 -10.56
N ASN A 152 -3.36 0.43 -10.89
CA ASN A 152 -2.00 0.37 -10.35
C ASN A 152 -1.05 1.25 -11.18
N THR A 153 -1.55 2.40 -11.67
CA THR A 153 -0.77 3.38 -12.45
C THR A 153 -0.22 4.47 -11.53
N VAL A 154 1.04 4.83 -11.74
CA VAL A 154 1.61 6.11 -11.28
C VAL A 154 1.80 7.02 -12.48
N ASP A 155 1.44 8.29 -12.35
CA ASP A 155 1.55 9.27 -13.42
C ASP A 155 2.59 10.32 -13.03
N ILE A 156 3.69 10.41 -13.77
CA ILE A 156 4.84 11.23 -13.38
C ILE A 156 4.70 12.63 -13.96
N PHE A 157 4.77 13.65 -13.09
CA PHE A 157 4.69 15.03 -13.53
C PHE A 157 5.92 15.40 -14.37
N HIS A 158 5.70 16.05 -15.50
CA HIS A 158 6.72 16.72 -16.29
C HIS A 158 6.33 18.19 -16.55
N PRO A 159 7.26 19.15 -16.38
CA PRO A 159 6.96 20.58 -16.54
C PRO A 159 6.77 20.97 -18.00
N THR A 160 7.20 20.13 -18.95
CA THR A 160 7.08 20.39 -20.39
C THR A 160 6.41 19.24 -21.13
N LEU A 161 5.65 19.56 -22.17
CA LEU A 161 5.05 18.55 -23.07
C LEU A 161 6.11 17.68 -23.74
N ALA A 162 7.29 18.23 -24.05
CA ALA A 162 8.39 17.45 -24.61
C ALA A 162 8.92 16.40 -23.62
N GLY A 163 9.09 16.78 -22.34
CA GLY A 163 9.49 15.85 -21.28
C GLY A 163 8.45 14.75 -21.06
N MET A 164 7.18 15.14 -21.00
CA MET A 164 6.04 14.21 -20.89
C MET A 164 5.99 13.21 -22.06
N LYS A 165 6.13 13.69 -23.30
CA LYS A 165 6.18 12.83 -24.51
C LYS A 165 7.38 11.91 -24.52
N LYS A 166 8.56 12.41 -24.11
CA LYS A 166 9.78 11.60 -23.98
C LYS A 166 9.61 10.49 -22.93
N TRP A 167 8.89 10.78 -21.85
CA TRP A 167 8.52 9.77 -20.86
C TRP A 167 7.63 8.69 -21.48
N GLY A 168 6.44 9.02 -21.99
CA GLY A 168 5.55 8.03 -22.60
C GLY A 168 5.03 6.94 -21.65
N LEU A 169 4.40 5.89 -22.18
CA LEU A 169 3.89 4.76 -21.37
C LEU A 169 5.02 3.76 -21.07
N ARG A 170 5.15 3.33 -19.81
CA ARG A 170 6.17 2.36 -19.39
C ARG A 170 5.68 1.38 -18.34
N THR A 171 6.38 0.26 -18.23
CA THR A 171 6.37 -0.62 -17.07
C THR A 171 7.61 -0.31 -16.25
N ILE A 172 7.44 0.08 -14.99
CA ILE A 172 8.56 0.46 -14.12
C ILE A 172 8.55 -0.33 -12.83
N GLU A 173 9.72 -0.43 -12.23
CA GLU A 173 9.94 -1.00 -10.91
C GLU A 173 10.11 0.15 -9.89
N ILE A 174 9.33 0.11 -8.83
CA ILE A 174 9.33 1.11 -7.75
C ILE A 174 9.56 0.48 -6.39
N ASP A 175 10.20 1.25 -5.52
CA ASP A 175 10.27 0.97 -4.09
C ASP A 175 9.57 2.08 -3.31
N VAL A 176 8.49 1.72 -2.62
CA VAL A 176 7.86 2.61 -1.65
C VAL A 176 8.77 2.75 -0.44
N ILE A 177 9.27 3.97 -0.24
CA ILE A 177 10.19 4.31 0.85
C ILE A 177 9.42 4.69 2.10
N GLN A 178 8.28 5.36 1.92
CA GLN A 178 7.43 5.80 3.01
C GLN A 178 5.98 5.83 2.53
N TRP A 179 5.08 5.17 3.23
CA TRP A 179 3.65 5.30 2.96
C TRP A 179 3.13 6.68 3.35
N GLY A 180 2.13 7.16 2.61
CA GLY A 180 1.43 8.40 2.90
C GLY A 180 0.42 8.27 4.05
N SER A 181 -0.31 9.34 4.31
CA SER A 181 -1.30 9.38 5.41
C SER A 181 -2.70 9.05 4.91
N TRP A 182 -3.28 7.98 5.45
CA TRP A 182 -4.68 7.61 5.23
C TRP A 182 -5.65 8.63 5.81
N GLU A 183 -5.34 9.18 6.99
CA GLU A 183 -6.14 10.23 7.61
C GLU A 183 -6.20 11.46 6.72
N ARG A 184 -5.05 11.93 6.22
CA ARG A 184 -4.97 13.07 5.30
C ARG A 184 -5.69 12.78 3.98
N THR A 185 -5.56 11.55 3.47
CA THR A 185 -6.28 11.09 2.27
C THR A 185 -7.78 11.21 2.44
N LEU A 186 -8.33 10.69 3.54
CA LEU A 186 -9.76 10.75 3.83
C LEU A 186 -10.22 12.19 4.05
N ALA A 187 -9.45 13.00 4.78
CA ALA A 187 -9.78 14.40 5.04
C ALA A 187 -9.89 15.21 3.74
N LEU A 188 -8.93 15.06 2.82
CA LEU A 188 -8.93 15.75 1.53
C LEU A 188 -10.06 15.26 0.62
N LEU A 189 -10.26 13.94 0.52
CA LEU A 189 -11.27 13.37 -0.37
C LEU A 189 -12.70 13.61 0.12
N LYS A 190 -12.93 13.71 1.44
CA LYS A 190 -14.27 13.90 2.04
C LYS A 190 -15.03 15.07 1.43
N GLY A 191 -14.34 16.19 1.19
CA GLY A 191 -14.90 17.40 0.59
C GLY A 191 -15.03 17.34 -0.94
N ARG A 192 -14.50 16.30 -1.59
CA ARG A 192 -14.40 16.18 -3.06
C ARG A 192 -15.27 15.07 -3.64
N ARG A 193 -16.08 14.41 -2.81
CA ARG A 193 -16.95 13.28 -3.20
C ARG A 193 -18.05 13.64 -4.20
N GLY A 194 -18.21 14.91 -4.58
CA GLY A 194 -19.03 15.30 -5.73
C GLY A 194 -18.49 14.78 -7.06
N TYR A 195 -17.19 14.47 -7.13
CA TYR A 195 -16.60 13.78 -8.27
C TYR A 195 -16.57 12.27 -8.03
N TRP A 196 -17.06 11.48 -8.99
CA TRP A 196 -17.17 10.02 -8.87
C TRP A 196 -15.85 9.36 -8.47
N HIS A 197 -14.74 9.78 -9.08
CA HIS A 197 -13.41 9.21 -8.83
C HIS A 197 -12.93 9.50 -7.40
N CYS A 198 -13.25 10.69 -6.87
CA CYS A 198 -12.95 11.03 -5.49
C CYS A 198 -13.84 10.23 -4.51
N ALA A 199 -15.11 10.01 -4.86
CA ALA A 199 -16.02 9.20 -4.05
C ALA A 199 -15.55 7.73 -3.96
N ASP A 200 -15.12 7.16 -5.09
CA ASP A 200 -14.61 5.79 -5.16
C ASP A 200 -13.31 5.64 -4.34
N MET A 201 -12.34 6.55 -4.53
CA MET A 201 -11.10 6.56 -3.75
C MET A 201 -11.39 6.71 -2.25
N TYR A 202 -12.32 7.59 -1.87
CA TYR A 202 -12.72 7.78 -0.48
C TYR A 202 -13.29 6.48 0.10
N ALA A 203 -14.25 5.87 -0.59
CA ALA A 203 -14.90 4.66 -0.12
C ALA A 203 -13.91 3.48 0.01
N ALA A 204 -12.99 3.35 -0.94
CA ALA A 204 -11.94 2.33 -0.89
C ALA A 204 -10.94 2.57 0.26
N ALA A 205 -10.46 3.80 0.42
CA ALA A 205 -9.57 4.18 1.53
C ALA A 205 -10.26 3.96 2.89
N GLU A 206 -11.53 4.36 3.02
CA GLU A 206 -12.28 4.22 4.27
C GLU A 206 -12.46 2.75 4.67
N ARG A 207 -12.71 1.86 3.69
CA ARG A 207 -12.77 0.40 3.95
C ARG A 207 -11.44 -0.14 4.48
N LYS A 208 -10.30 0.29 3.92
CA LYS A 208 -8.97 -0.13 4.36
C LYS A 208 -8.64 0.33 5.78
N VAL A 209 -9.05 1.54 6.13
CA VAL A 209 -8.91 2.06 7.50
C VAL A 209 -9.77 1.25 8.47
N LYS A 210 -11.04 1.00 8.11
CA LYS A 210 -11.96 0.21 8.94
C LYS A 210 -11.54 -1.25 9.11
N SER A 211 -10.87 -1.84 8.12
CA SER A 211 -10.38 -3.23 8.19
C SER A 211 -9.03 -3.38 8.89
N GLY A 212 -8.40 -2.29 9.33
CA GLY A 212 -7.06 -2.30 9.95
C GLY A 212 -5.90 -2.51 8.98
N ALA A 213 -6.17 -2.75 7.69
CA ALA A 213 -5.14 -2.88 6.65
C ALA A 213 -4.28 -1.61 6.52
N ALA A 214 -4.88 -0.45 6.79
CA ALA A 214 -4.25 0.86 6.79
C ALA A 214 -3.37 1.16 8.03
N VAL A 215 -3.34 0.29 9.05
CA VAL A 215 -2.56 0.51 10.29
C VAL A 215 -1.50 -0.59 10.46
N ALA A 216 -1.78 -1.81 10.01
CA ALA A 216 -0.85 -2.94 10.10
C ALA A 216 0.46 -2.77 9.29
N GLY A 217 0.50 -1.87 8.30
CA GLY A 217 1.69 -1.56 7.50
C GLY A 217 2.52 -0.34 7.96
N PHE A 218 2.24 0.22 9.13
CA PHE A 218 2.63 1.60 9.49
C PHE A 218 3.46 1.73 10.78
N SER A 219 4.48 0.90 10.98
CA SER A 219 5.56 1.28 11.90
C SER A 219 6.39 2.37 11.22
N ASN A 220 6.15 3.62 11.58
CA ASN A 220 7.11 4.69 11.29
C ASN A 220 8.38 4.36 12.12
N PRO A 221 9.59 4.33 11.53
CA PRO A 221 10.83 4.06 12.27
C PRO A 221 11.24 5.22 13.21
N GLY A 222 10.28 5.90 13.84
CA GLY A 222 10.50 7.05 14.72
C GLY A 222 9.35 7.33 15.68
N ASP A 223 8.46 6.36 15.94
CA ASP A 223 7.41 6.48 16.97
C ASP A 223 7.78 5.70 18.25
N ASP A 224 9.07 5.65 18.54
CA ASP A 224 9.65 4.99 19.70
C ASP A 224 10.14 6.07 20.70
N THR A 225 9.27 7.01 21.05
CA THR A 225 9.49 7.87 22.23
C THR A 225 8.17 8.15 22.94
N GLN A 226 7.81 7.27 23.88
CA GLN A 226 7.69 7.58 25.32
C GLN A 226 6.99 6.43 26.05
N GLY A 227 7.81 5.61 26.71
CA GLY A 227 7.47 4.72 27.82
C GLY A 227 8.66 4.70 28.76
#